data_AF-D3B9U3-F1
#
_entry.id   AF-D3B9U3-F1
#
_cell.length_a   1.000
_cell.length_b   1.000
_cell.length_c   1.000
_cell.angle_alpha   90.00
_cell.angle_beta   90.00
_cell.angle_gamma   90.00
#
_symmetry.space_group_name_H-M   'P 1'
#
loop_
_entity.id
_entity.type
_entity.pdbx_description
1 polymer ?
#
loop_
_entity_poly.entity_id
_entity_poly.type
_entity_poly.pdbx_seq_one_letter_code
_entity_poly.pdbx_strand_id
1 'polypeptide(L)'
;MDPNCCDDIHCEENNDSLTNAKCIVDEIWKMLESGMEEEYIGEAISQLEHALQAAASASANGCDDETVLAALLHDIGQFVVASDMSQQMLMTDEVTGETVSVGAHGHEIIGGQFLRAKGFSDKVAQLVEAHVNVKRYLTGSNPDYYNSLSDASKASLKFQGGPFTAEQVKQFEASDHFALKVQLRRWDDAAKVVGLQTPTLEFYRPIAINHLLNQQKLKQQ
;
A
#
# COMPACT_ATOMS: atom_id res chain seq x y z
N MET A 1 0.50 7.08 57.18
CA MET A 1 1.11 7.58 55.94
C MET A 1 1.56 6.35 55.19
N ASP A 2 0.78 5.94 54.19
CA ASP A 2 1.06 4.75 53.38
C ASP A 2 2.01 5.11 52.24
N PRO A 3 3.11 4.36 52.00
CA PRO A 3 4.10 4.71 50.98
C PRO A 3 4.05 3.74 49.78
N ASN A 4 2.87 3.45 49.23
CA ASN A 4 2.77 2.60 48.04
C ASN A 4 1.63 3.01 47.10
N CYS A 5 1.75 4.22 46.55
CA CYS A 5 0.99 4.63 45.37
C CYS A 5 1.98 4.70 44.21
N CYS A 6 2.25 3.54 43.61
CA CYS A 6 2.96 3.45 42.35
C CYS A 6 1.91 3.58 41.24
N ASP A 7 1.92 4.72 40.55
CA ASP A 7 1.31 5.04 39.25
C ASP A 7 0.52 3.94 38.53
N ASP A 8 -0.73 3.70 38.94
CA ASP A 8 -1.67 2.82 38.21
C ASP A 8 -2.08 3.42 36.85
N ILE A 9 -2.03 4.75 36.70
CA ILE A 9 -2.47 5.47 35.49
C ILE A 9 -1.60 5.14 34.27
N HIS A 10 -0.28 5.02 34.44
CA HIS A 10 0.64 4.70 33.34
C HIS A 10 0.54 3.24 32.87
N CYS A 11 0.06 2.33 33.71
CA CYS A 11 -0.14 0.93 33.30
C CYS A 11 -1.42 0.76 32.48
N GLU A 12 -2.49 1.50 32.80
CA GLU A 12 -3.76 1.44 32.08
C GLU A 12 -3.67 2.08 30.68
N GLU A 13 -3.04 3.26 30.54
CA GLU A 13 -2.90 3.96 29.25
C GLU A 13 -2.02 3.19 28.24
N ASN A 14 -0.95 2.53 28.71
CA ASN A 14 -0.09 1.70 27.87
C ASN A 14 -0.81 0.42 27.39
N ASN A 15 -1.71 -0.13 28.20
CA ASN A 15 -2.49 -1.31 27.84
C ASN A 15 -3.60 -0.98 26.82
N ASP A 16 -4.22 0.21 26.94
CA ASP A 16 -5.23 0.70 26.00
C ASP A 16 -4.62 1.02 24.62
N SER A 17 -3.47 1.72 24.61
CA SER A 17 -2.73 2.05 23.37
C SER A 17 -2.32 0.81 22.58
N LEU A 18 -1.79 -0.21 23.27
CA LEU A 18 -1.42 -1.50 22.67
C LEU A 18 -2.64 -2.26 22.16
N THR A 19 -3.74 -2.26 22.91
CA THR A 19 -4.99 -2.92 22.51
C THR A 19 -5.54 -2.28 21.24
N ASN A 20 -5.61 -0.94 21.20
CA ASN A 20 -6.06 -0.21 20.01
C ASN A 20 -5.17 -0.48 18.78
N ALA A 21 -3.84 -0.44 18.94
CA ALA A 21 -2.91 -0.73 17.85
C ALA A 21 -3.10 -2.15 17.29
N LYS A 22 -3.31 -3.15 18.17
CA LYS A 22 -3.62 -4.53 17.75
C LYS A 22 -4.93 -4.61 16.98
N CYS A 23 -6.00 -3.99 17.46
CA CYS A 23 -7.30 -3.97 16.78
C CYS A 23 -7.20 -3.36 15.36
N ILE A 24 -6.45 -2.27 15.21
CA ILE A 24 -6.21 -1.64 13.90
C ILE A 24 -5.49 -2.62 12.96
N VAL A 25 -4.44 -3.30 13.44
CA VAL A 25 -3.69 -4.26 12.63
C VAL A 25 -4.55 -5.48 12.28
N ASP A 26 -5.37 -5.99 13.21
CA ASP A 26 -6.31 -7.08 12.94
C ASP A 26 -7.33 -6.71 11.85
N GLU A 27 -7.83 -5.48 11.88
CA GLU A 27 -8.76 -4.97 10.87
C GLU A 27 -8.10 -4.92 9.48
N ILE A 28 -6.87 -4.40 9.39
CA ILE A 28 -6.14 -4.29 8.12
C ILE A 28 -5.72 -5.68 7.61
N TRP A 29 -5.27 -6.58 8.47
CA TRP A 29 -4.91 -7.94 8.06
C TRP A 29 -6.12 -8.68 7.52
N LYS A 30 -7.27 -8.55 8.17
CA LYS A 30 -8.51 -9.16 7.68
C LYS A 30 -8.90 -8.64 6.29
N MET A 31 -8.62 -7.37 5.98
CA MET A 31 -8.81 -6.84 4.62
C MET A 31 -7.83 -7.50 3.64
N LEU A 32 -6.53 -7.54 3.96
CA LEU A 32 -5.53 -8.16 3.09
C LEU A 32 -5.79 -9.65 2.87
N GLU A 33 -6.21 -10.37 3.91
CA GLU A 33 -6.58 -11.80 3.85
C GLU A 33 -7.80 -12.05 2.96
N SER A 34 -8.74 -11.11 2.86
CA SER A 34 -9.85 -11.22 1.90
C SER A 34 -9.37 -11.24 0.44
N GLY A 35 -8.18 -10.68 0.19
CA GLY A 35 -7.51 -10.71 -1.11
C GLY A 35 -6.80 -12.02 -1.43
N MET A 36 -6.90 -13.07 -0.60
CA MET A 36 -6.34 -14.39 -0.91
C MET A 36 -7.11 -15.12 -2.01
N GLU A 37 -8.43 -14.94 -2.06
CA GLU A 37 -9.31 -15.63 -3.02
C GLU A 37 -9.52 -14.80 -4.29
N GLU A 38 -9.04 -13.56 -4.33
CA GLU A 38 -9.17 -12.66 -5.46
C GLU A 38 -7.90 -12.69 -6.32
N GLU A 39 -8.06 -13.01 -7.62
CA GLU A 39 -6.98 -12.84 -8.60
C GLU A 39 -6.55 -11.37 -8.64
N TYR A 40 -5.24 -11.14 -8.63
CA TYR A 40 -4.67 -9.81 -8.79
C TYR A 40 -4.79 -9.39 -10.24
N ILE A 41 -5.87 -8.67 -10.55
CA ILE A 41 -6.03 -7.83 -11.76
C ILE A 41 -5.43 -8.45 -13.04
N GLY A 42 -5.90 -9.64 -13.42
CA GLY A 42 -5.48 -10.32 -14.65
C GLY A 42 -4.10 -10.99 -14.60
N GLU A 43 -3.48 -11.09 -13.43
CA GLU A 43 -2.25 -11.83 -13.17
C GLU A 43 -2.54 -13.11 -12.36
N ALA A 44 -1.73 -14.15 -12.53
CA ALA A 44 -1.94 -15.46 -11.92
C ALA A 44 -1.46 -15.56 -10.45
N ILE A 45 -1.59 -14.49 -9.67
CA ILE A 45 -1.33 -14.43 -8.23
C ILE A 45 -2.48 -13.72 -7.53
N SER A 46 -2.67 -13.96 -6.23
CA SER A 46 -3.67 -13.25 -5.43
C SER A 46 -3.21 -11.83 -5.06
N GLN A 47 -4.16 -10.95 -4.70
CA GLN A 47 -3.82 -9.61 -4.22
C GLN A 47 -2.96 -9.66 -2.94
N LEU A 48 -3.21 -10.64 -2.07
CA LEU A 48 -2.36 -10.84 -0.89
C LEU A 48 -0.93 -11.22 -1.26
N GLU A 49 -0.74 -12.17 -2.19
CA GLU A 49 0.59 -12.57 -2.64
C GLU A 49 1.36 -11.38 -3.23
N HIS A 50 0.68 -10.55 -4.03
CA HIS A 50 1.27 -9.34 -4.59
C HIS A 50 1.80 -8.40 -3.48
N ALA A 51 0.95 -8.08 -2.50
CA ALA A 51 1.32 -7.24 -1.37
C ALA A 51 2.51 -7.81 -0.57
N LEU A 52 2.51 -9.12 -0.31
CA LEU A 52 3.59 -9.79 0.44
C LEU A 52 4.91 -9.82 -0.34
N GLN A 53 4.88 -10.00 -1.65
CA GLN A 53 6.07 -9.98 -2.51
C GLN A 53 6.70 -8.57 -2.57
N ALA A 54 5.88 -7.53 -2.66
CA ALA A 54 6.35 -6.15 -2.62
C ALA A 54 7.02 -5.84 -1.26
N ALA A 55 6.38 -6.21 -0.15
CA ALA A 55 6.91 -6.05 1.20
C ALA A 55 8.22 -6.83 1.42
N ALA A 56 8.28 -8.07 0.93
CA ALA A 56 9.46 -8.91 1.01
C ALA A 56 10.64 -8.29 0.25
N SER A 57 10.37 -7.68 -0.91
CA SER A 57 11.39 -6.99 -1.72
C SER A 57 11.94 -5.75 -1.01
N ALA A 58 11.07 -4.94 -0.40
CA ALA A 58 11.50 -3.79 0.40
C ALA A 58 12.38 -4.23 1.59
N SER A 59 11.95 -5.26 2.32
CA SER A 59 12.67 -5.83 3.46
C SER A 59 14.04 -6.39 3.06
N ALA A 60 14.12 -7.16 1.97
CA ALA A 60 15.36 -7.73 1.45
C ALA A 60 16.37 -6.66 0.99
N ASN A 61 15.91 -5.46 0.65
CA ASN A 61 16.76 -4.32 0.30
C ASN A 61 17.13 -3.46 1.52
N GLY A 62 16.87 -3.92 2.75
CA GLY A 62 17.28 -3.25 3.98
C GLY A 62 16.56 -1.92 4.23
N CYS A 63 15.34 -1.77 3.71
CA CYS A 63 14.54 -0.57 3.93
C CYS A 63 13.98 -0.52 5.35
N ASP A 64 13.65 0.69 5.81
CA ASP A 64 13.03 0.89 7.12
C ASP A 64 11.60 0.34 7.21
N ASP A 65 11.13 0.15 8.45
CA ASP A 65 9.82 -0.38 8.79
C ASP A 65 8.68 0.36 8.08
N GLU A 66 8.72 1.69 8.01
CA GLU A 66 7.70 2.49 7.34
C GLU A 66 7.63 2.20 5.84
N THR A 67 8.78 2.01 5.19
CA THR A 67 8.86 1.66 3.77
C THR A 67 8.35 0.25 3.52
N VAL A 68 8.71 -0.70 4.38
CA VAL A 68 8.22 -2.09 4.30
C VAL A 68 6.70 -2.13 4.47
N LEU A 69 6.16 -1.38 5.44
CA LEU A 69 4.71 -1.25 5.64
C LEU A 69 4.03 -0.58 4.45
N ALA A 70 4.64 0.47 3.87
CA ALA A 70 4.10 1.12 2.68
C ALA A 70 4.04 0.17 1.48
N ALA A 71 5.07 -0.66 1.27
CA ALA A 71 5.07 -1.66 0.21
C ALA A 71 3.99 -2.74 0.43
N LEU A 72 3.81 -3.19 1.68
CA LEU A 72 2.76 -4.14 2.03
C LEU A 72 1.34 -3.57 1.83
N LEU A 73 1.16 -2.27 2.05
CA LEU A 73 -0.16 -1.62 2.11
C LEU A 73 -0.45 -0.75 0.89
N HIS A 74 0.38 -0.77 -0.15
CA HIS A 74 0.26 0.17 -1.28
C HIS A 74 -1.08 0.05 -2.02
N ASP A 75 -1.64 -1.16 -2.07
CA ASP A 75 -2.94 -1.44 -2.69
C ASP A 75 -4.09 -1.52 -1.69
N ILE A 76 -3.91 -1.13 -0.42
CA ILE A 76 -4.96 -1.26 0.62
C ILE A 76 -6.27 -0.58 0.21
N GLY A 77 -6.19 0.50 -0.58
CA GLY A 77 -7.36 1.20 -1.08
C GLY A 77 -8.27 0.37 -1.97
N GLN A 78 -7.76 -0.68 -2.64
CA GLN A 78 -8.58 -1.61 -3.44
C GLN A 78 -9.61 -2.31 -2.55
N PHE A 79 -9.18 -2.75 -1.36
CA PHE A 79 -10.04 -3.41 -0.37
C PHE A 79 -11.02 -2.44 0.28
N VAL A 80 -10.60 -1.20 0.54
CA VAL A 80 -11.44 -0.17 1.17
C VAL A 80 -12.69 0.13 0.34
N VAL A 81 -12.59 0.07 -0.99
CA VAL A 81 -13.71 0.33 -1.91
C VAL A 81 -14.22 -0.91 -2.64
N ALA A 82 -13.83 -2.11 -2.22
CA ALA A 82 -14.19 -3.35 -2.91
C ALA A 82 -15.70 -3.51 -3.11
N SER A 83 -16.52 -3.05 -2.17
CA SER A 83 -17.99 -3.09 -2.25
C SER A 83 -18.62 -1.97 -3.07
N ASP A 84 -17.87 -0.93 -3.46
CA ASP A 84 -18.38 0.22 -4.23
C ASP A 84 -18.12 0.01 -5.72
N MET A 85 -19.12 -0.55 -6.41
CA MET A 85 -19.06 -0.78 -7.86
C MET A 85 -18.86 0.50 -8.67
N SER A 86 -19.19 1.67 -8.13
CA SER A 86 -18.97 2.95 -8.84
C SER A 86 -17.49 3.35 -8.90
N GLN A 87 -16.66 2.78 -8.03
CA GLN A 87 -15.21 3.00 -8.03
C GLN A 87 -14.45 2.02 -8.91
N GLN A 88 -15.08 0.94 -9.38
CA GLN A 88 -14.39 -0.07 -10.18
C GLN A 88 -14.10 0.44 -11.59
N MET A 89 -12.85 0.29 -12.02
CA MET A 89 -12.44 0.53 -13.39
C MET A 89 -12.61 -0.77 -14.16
N LEU A 90 -13.53 -0.79 -15.13
CA LEU A 90 -13.84 -1.98 -15.90
C LEU A 90 -13.21 -1.92 -17.29
N MET A 91 -12.63 -3.03 -17.73
CA MET A 91 -12.09 -3.24 -19.07
C MET A 91 -12.82 -4.42 -19.71
N THR A 92 -13.25 -4.25 -20.96
CA THR A 92 -13.72 -5.36 -21.78
C THR A 92 -12.57 -5.87 -22.64
N ASP A 93 -12.25 -7.15 -22.52
CA ASP A 93 -11.31 -7.83 -23.40
C ASP A 93 -11.92 -7.92 -24.80
N GLU A 94 -11.21 -7.42 -25.81
CA GLU A 94 -11.72 -7.36 -27.18
C GLU A 94 -11.79 -8.74 -27.87
N VAL A 95 -11.06 -9.73 -27.35
CA VAL A 95 -10.97 -11.09 -27.92
C VAL A 95 -12.02 -12.01 -27.29
N THR A 96 -12.14 -12.02 -25.97
CA THR A 96 -13.10 -12.86 -25.25
C THR A 96 -14.47 -12.19 -25.08
N GLY A 97 -14.52 -10.86 -25.13
CA GLY A 97 -15.72 -10.09 -24.83
C GLY A 97 -16.04 -10.01 -23.33
N GLU A 98 -15.19 -10.56 -22.47
CA GLU A 98 -15.39 -10.56 -21.02
C GLU A 98 -15.02 -9.20 -20.42
N THR A 99 -15.80 -8.74 -19.45
CA THR A 99 -15.51 -7.50 -18.72
C THR A 99 -14.92 -7.84 -17.36
N VAL A 100 -13.71 -7.36 -17.12
CA VAL A 100 -12.94 -7.60 -15.90
C VAL A 100 -12.59 -6.26 -15.23
N SER A 101 -12.46 -6.29 -13.90
CA SER A 101 -11.97 -5.13 -13.15
C SER A 101 -10.46 -4.98 -13.33
N VAL A 102 -10.00 -3.75 -13.60
CA VAL A 102 -8.58 -3.38 -13.65
C VAL A 102 -8.13 -2.59 -12.40
N GLY A 103 -8.88 -2.72 -11.30
CA GLY A 103 -8.69 -2.04 -10.02
C GLY A 103 -9.71 -0.90 -9.79
N ALA A 104 -9.55 -0.15 -8.71
CA ALA A 104 -10.42 0.95 -8.34
C ALA A 104 -9.81 2.33 -8.61
N HIS A 105 -10.67 3.27 -9.03
CA HIS A 105 -10.28 4.65 -9.27
C HIS A 105 -9.86 5.32 -7.96
N GLY A 106 -8.68 5.94 -7.94
CA GLY A 106 -8.19 6.68 -6.77
C GLY A 106 -7.82 5.82 -5.57
N HIS A 107 -7.68 4.51 -5.70
CA HIS A 107 -7.33 3.61 -4.58
C HIS A 107 -6.02 4.00 -3.89
N GLU A 108 -5.07 4.62 -4.59
CA GLU A 108 -3.84 5.14 -4.02
C GLU A 108 -4.12 6.26 -3.00
N ILE A 109 -5.04 7.17 -3.34
CA ILE A 109 -5.42 8.31 -2.49
C ILE A 109 -6.29 7.82 -1.33
N ILE A 110 -7.25 6.94 -1.64
CA ILE A 110 -8.15 6.35 -0.63
C ILE A 110 -7.33 5.54 0.38
N GLY A 111 -6.37 4.74 -0.08
CA GLY A 111 -5.47 3.96 0.76
C GLY A 111 -4.63 4.85 1.67
N GLY A 112 -4.01 5.90 1.13
CA GLY A 112 -3.25 6.86 1.93
C GLY A 112 -4.08 7.57 3.00
N GLN A 113 -5.28 8.04 2.63
CA GLN A 113 -6.21 8.68 3.56
C GLN A 113 -6.69 7.73 4.66
N PHE A 114 -7.03 6.49 4.29
CA PHE A 114 -7.39 5.43 5.22
C PHE A 114 -6.27 5.16 6.23
N LEU A 115 -5.02 5.01 5.77
CA LEU A 115 -3.88 4.76 6.65
C LEU A 115 -3.60 5.91 7.61
N ARG A 116 -3.70 7.17 7.16
CA ARG A 116 -3.60 8.33 8.05
C ARG A 116 -4.69 8.33 9.11
N ALA A 117 -5.93 8.03 8.73
CA ALA A 117 -7.05 7.93 9.66
C ALA A 117 -6.85 6.81 10.70
N LYS A 118 -6.19 5.71 10.32
CA LYS A 118 -5.78 4.63 11.23
C LYS A 118 -4.53 4.95 12.07
N GLY A 119 -3.90 6.10 11.86
CA GLY A 119 -2.77 6.57 12.66
C GLY A 119 -1.40 6.12 12.18
N PHE A 120 -1.27 5.62 10.95
CA PHE A 120 0.02 5.47 10.30
C PHE A 120 0.65 6.85 10.04
N SER A 121 1.97 6.87 9.84
CA SER A 121 2.71 8.10 9.59
C SER A 121 2.41 8.67 8.21
N ASP A 122 2.69 9.95 8.05
CA ASP A 122 2.60 10.61 6.76
C ASP A 122 3.52 9.99 5.72
N LYS A 123 4.71 9.51 6.11
CA LYS A 123 5.61 8.84 5.17
C LYS A 123 4.97 7.57 4.58
N VAL A 124 4.40 6.71 5.42
CA VAL A 124 3.71 5.49 4.94
C VAL A 124 2.61 5.88 3.96
N ALA A 125 1.75 6.82 4.36
CA ALA A 125 0.63 7.23 3.53
C ALA A 125 1.07 7.88 2.20
N GLN A 126 2.09 8.76 2.22
CA GLN A 126 2.62 9.40 1.00
C GLN A 126 3.26 8.41 0.04
N LEU A 127 3.91 7.35 0.55
CA LEU A 127 4.46 6.27 -0.28
C LEU A 127 3.33 5.48 -0.95
N VAL A 128 2.28 5.15 -0.20
CA VAL A 128 1.07 4.49 -0.72
C VAL A 128 0.38 5.36 -1.78
N GLU A 129 0.17 6.66 -1.54
CA GLU A 129 -0.47 7.58 -2.50
C GLU A 129 0.32 7.77 -3.79
N ALA A 130 1.64 7.57 -3.74
CA ALA A 130 2.49 7.86 -4.87
C ALA A 130 2.48 6.75 -5.93
N HIS A 131 2.13 5.50 -5.60
CA HIS A 131 2.46 4.36 -6.46
C HIS A 131 1.79 4.42 -7.86
N VAL A 132 0.58 4.99 -7.99
CA VAL A 132 -0.05 5.29 -9.30
C VAL A 132 0.64 6.45 -10.00
N ASN A 133 0.95 7.53 -9.28
CA ASN A 133 1.66 8.69 -9.84
C ASN A 133 3.05 8.33 -10.35
N VAL A 134 3.75 7.41 -9.70
CA VAL A 134 5.04 6.89 -10.16
C VAL A 134 4.88 6.14 -11.48
N LYS A 135 3.82 5.35 -11.67
CA LYS A 135 3.54 4.70 -12.97
C LYS A 135 3.40 5.75 -14.07
N ARG A 136 2.65 6.82 -13.81
CA ARG A 136 2.48 7.93 -14.75
C ARG A 136 3.79 8.68 -15.02
N TYR A 137 4.60 8.89 -13.99
CA TYR A 137 5.93 9.48 -14.11
C TYR A 137 6.89 8.63 -14.97
N LEU A 138 7.00 7.33 -14.66
CA LEU A 138 7.92 6.42 -15.35
C LEU A 138 7.51 6.24 -16.81
N THR A 139 6.21 6.18 -17.12
CA THR A 139 5.71 6.14 -18.51
C THR A 139 5.93 7.45 -19.25
N GLY A 140 5.87 8.61 -18.56
CA GLY A 140 6.17 9.92 -19.16
C GLY A 140 7.65 10.16 -19.40
N SER A 141 8.52 9.58 -18.56
CA SER A 141 9.97 9.81 -18.56
C SER A 141 10.75 8.75 -19.33
N ASN A 142 10.20 7.55 -19.50
CA ASN A 142 10.83 6.43 -20.19
C ASN A 142 9.81 5.70 -21.09
N PRO A 143 9.88 5.88 -22.42
CA PRO A 143 9.01 5.17 -23.36
C PRO A 143 9.07 3.64 -23.24
N ASP A 144 10.24 3.07 -22.91
CA ASP A 144 10.40 1.62 -22.76
C ASP A 144 9.67 1.07 -21.53
N TYR A 145 9.49 1.90 -20.50
CA TYR A 145 8.75 1.50 -19.31
C TYR A 145 7.28 1.23 -19.62
N TYR A 146 6.65 2.04 -20.50
CA TYR A 146 5.28 1.77 -20.95
C TYR A 146 5.14 0.38 -21.58
N ASN A 147 6.14 -0.04 -22.37
CA ASN A 147 6.12 -1.35 -23.02
C ASN A 147 6.22 -2.50 -22.01
N SER A 148 6.93 -2.29 -20.90
CA SER A 148 7.10 -3.29 -19.83
C SER A 148 5.88 -3.48 -18.93
N LEU A 149 4.91 -2.57 -18.95
CA LEU A 149 3.68 -2.69 -18.16
C LEU A 149 2.81 -3.86 -18.65
N SER A 150 2.14 -4.54 -17.70
CA SER A 150 1.10 -5.53 -18.03
C SER A 150 -0.11 -4.87 -18.69
N ASP A 151 -0.95 -5.66 -19.36
CA ASP A 151 -2.10 -5.12 -20.09
C ASP A 151 -3.11 -4.44 -19.16
N ALA A 152 -3.36 -5.02 -17.97
CA ALA A 152 -4.14 -4.38 -16.92
C ALA A 152 -3.53 -3.04 -16.45
N SER A 153 -2.20 -2.98 -16.33
CA SER A 153 -1.50 -1.75 -15.93
C SER A 153 -1.58 -0.66 -17.00
N LYS A 154 -1.52 -1.04 -18.28
CA LYS A 154 -1.72 -0.13 -19.43
C LYS A 154 -3.17 0.34 -19.53
N ALA A 155 -4.14 -0.53 -19.27
CA ALA A 155 -5.56 -0.18 -19.27
C ALA A 155 -5.89 0.82 -18.16
N SER A 156 -5.52 0.51 -16.91
CA SER A 156 -5.71 1.40 -15.76
C SER A 156 -5.02 2.76 -15.93
N LEU A 157 -3.86 2.82 -16.59
CA LEU A 157 -3.16 4.08 -16.86
C LEU A 157 -4.03 5.09 -17.65
N LYS A 158 -4.89 4.62 -18.56
CA LYS A 158 -5.79 5.49 -19.33
C LYS A 158 -6.81 6.17 -18.42
N PHE A 159 -7.38 5.43 -17.45
CA PHE A 159 -8.30 5.95 -16.45
C PHE A 159 -7.62 6.89 -15.44
N GLN A 160 -6.32 6.72 -15.23
CA GLN A 160 -5.52 7.49 -14.28
C GLN A 160 -4.94 8.78 -14.86
N GLY A 161 -5.35 9.17 -16.07
CA GLY A 161 -4.92 10.42 -16.71
C GLY A 161 -3.60 10.33 -17.48
N GLY A 162 -3.19 9.12 -17.87
CA GLY A 162 -2.08 8.88 -18.79
C GLY A 162 -0.68 9.23 -18.23
N PRO A 163 0.36 9.15 -19.09
CA PRO A 163 1.72 9.55 -18.75
C PRO A 163 1.80 11.00 -18.27
N PHE A 164 2.72 11.29 -17.36
CA PHE A 164 2.98 12.66 -16.94
C PHE A 164 3.48 13.53 -18.10
N THR A 165 3.05 14.79 -18.08
CA THR A 165 3.66 15.86 -18.88
C THR A 165 5.04 16.23 -18.33
N ALA A 166 5.85 16.92 -19.13
CA ALA A 166 7.18 17.38 -18.72
C ALA A 166 7.16 18.26 -17.46
N GLU A 167 6.09 19.03 -17.24
CA GLU A 167 5.93 19.85 -16.04
C GLU A 167 5.60 19.01 -14.80
N GLN A 168 4.70 18.02 -14.94
CA GLN A 168 4.40 17.08 -13.86
C GLN A 168 5.61 16.22 -13.48
N VAL A 169 6.45 15.85 -14.45
CA VAL A 169 7.73 15.17 -14.22
C VAL A 169 8.61 15.99 -13.28
N LYS A 170 8.86 17.27 -13.60
CA LYS A 170 9.69 18.15 -12.77
C LYS A 170 9.13 18.34 -11.37
N GLN A 171 7.80 18.52 -11.26
CA GLN A 171 7.14 18.68 -9.96
C GLN A 171 7.25 17.40 -9.11
N PHE A 172 7.15 16.23 -9.73
CA PHE A 172 7.23 14.95 -9.03
C PHE A 172 8.65 14.63 -8.57
N GLU A 173 9.68 14.94 -9.38
CA GLU A 173 11.09 14.79 -9.03
C GLU A 173 11.51 15.67 -7.84
N ALA A 174 10.83 16.79 -7.63
CA ALA A 174 11.04 17.68 -6.49
C ALA A 174 10.31 17.24 -5.21
N SER A 175 9.50 16.17 -5.26
CA SER A 175 8.72 15.72 -4.10
C SER A 175 9.55 14.93 -3.09
N ASP A 176 9.16 15.00 -1.82
CA ASP A 176 9.79 14.21 -0.76
C ASP A 176 9.73 12.73 -1.08
N HIS A 177 10.79 12.02 -0.70
CA HIS A 177 10.93 10.58 -0.92
C HIS A 177 10.81 10.14 -2.39
N PHE A 178 11.03 11.04 -3.37
CA PHE A 178 10.90 10.72 -4.80
C PHE A 178 11.59 9.39 -5.19
N ALA A 179 12.87 9.23 -4.85
CA ALA A 179 13.62 8.01 -5.17
C ALA A 179 12.99 6.75 -4.55
N LEU A 180 12.46 6.87 -3.33
CA LEU A 180 11.81 5.77 -2.62
C LEU A 180 10.45 5.43 -3.21
N LYS A 181 9.65 6.44 -3.61
CA LYS A 181 8.39 6.26 -4.34
C LYS A 181 8.64 5.51 -5.65
N VAL A 182 9.68 5.90 -6.40
CA VAL A 182 10.11 5.22 -7.62
C VAL A 182 10.51 3.77 -7.35
N GLN A 183 11.27 3.53 -6.28
CA GLN A 183 11.71 2.20 -5.92
C GLN A 183 10.55 1.30 -5.48
N LEU A 184 9.58 1.82 -4.70
CA LEU A 184 8.39 1.08 -4.30
C LEU A 184 7.61 0.60 -5.52
N ARG A 185 7.43 1.47 -6.52
CA ARG A 185 6.78 1.08 -7.77
C ARG A 185 7.49 -0.05 -8.49
N ARG A 186 8.82 -0.07 -8.48
CA ARG A 186 9.59 -1.17 -9.10
C ARG A 186 9.36 -2.49 -8.36
N TRP A 187 9.18 -2.46 -7.05
CA TRP A 187 8.82 -3.66 -6.28
C TRP A 187 7.38 -4.11 -6.55
N ASP A 188 6.43 -3.17 -6.63
CA ASP A 188 5.05 -3.41 -7.11
C ASP A 188 5.08 -4.11 -8.48
N ASP A 189 5.71 -3.51 -9.50
CA ASP A 189 5.72 -4.10 -10.85
C ASP A 189 6.36 -5.51 -10.89
N ALA A 190 7.36 -5.76 -10.02
CA ALA A 190 8.06 -7.06 -9.94
C ALA A 190 7.32 -8.11 -9.09
N ALA A 191 6.37 -7.72 -8.25
CA ALA A 191 5.65 -8.57 -7.30
C ALA A 191 4.55 -9.40 -7.99
N LYS A 192 4.94 -10.21 -8.98
CA LYS A 192 4.02 -10.98 -9.84
C LYS A 192 4.48 -12.42 -10.06
N VAL A 193 5.33 -12.92 -9.17
CA VAL A 193 5.99 -14.22 -9.33
C VAL A 193 5.14 -15.33 -8.70
N VAL A 194 4.54 -16.16 -9.55
CA VAL A 194 3.72 -17.30 -9.10
C VAL A 194 4.52 -18.26 -8.22
N GLY A 195 3.99 -18.58 -7.04
CA GLY A 195 4.60 -19.53 -6.09
C GLY A 195 5.84 -19.03 -5.35
N LEU A 196 6.19 -17.74 -5.47
CA LEU A 196 7.30 -17.16 -4.72
C LEU A 196 7.00 -17.22 -3.21
N GLN A 197 7.94 -17.79 -2.45
CA GLN A 197 7.83 -17.87 -1.00
C GLN A 197 8.17 -16.51 -0.38
N THR A 198 7.26 -15.97 0.42
CA THR A 198 7.43 -14.70 1.14
C THR A 198 7.18 -14.90 2.64
N PRO A 199 7.65 -13.98 3.50
CA PRO A 199 7.14 -13.89 4.86
C PRO A 199 5.61 -13.72 4.86
N THR A 200 4.94 -14.26 5.87
CA THR A 200 3.49 -14.12 6.03
C THR A 200 3.14 -12.76 6.64
N LEU A 201 1.86 -12.41 6.62
CA LEU A 201 1.32 -11.26 7.34
C LEU A 201 1.76 -11.23 8.83
N GLU A 202 1.81 -12.38 9.51
CA GLU A 202 2.26 -12.45 10.91
C GLU A 202 3.72 -12.01 11.14
N PHE A 203 4.58 -12.12 10.13
CA PHE A 203 5.94 -11.57 10.20
C PHE A 203 5.94 -10.04 10.32
N TYR A 204 5.02 -9.37 9.62
CA TYR A 204 4.92 -7.90 9.59
C TYR A 204 4.05 -7.31 10.71
N ARG A 205 3.24 -8.14 11.38
CA ARG A 205 2.38 -7.72 12.51
C ARG A 205 3.12 -6.93 13.59
N PRO A 206 4.25 -7.40 14.16
CA PRO A 206 4.97 -6.63 15.18
C PRO A 206 5.49 -5.28 14.64
N ILE A 207 5.87 -5.21 13.36
CA ILE A 207 6.32 -3.97 12.71
C ILE A 207 5.18 -2.94 12.69
N ALA A 208 3.99 -3.36 12.26
CA ALA A 208 2.82 -2.49 12.19
C ALA A 208 2.36 -2.01 13.59
N ILE A 209 2.34 -2.90 14.58
CA ILE A 209 1.96 -2.54 15.97
C ILE A 209 2.97 -1.52 16.54
N ASN A 210 4.27 -1.80 16.42
CA ASN A 210 5.31 -0.91 16.93
C ASN A 210 5.26 0.46 16.25
N HIS A 211 5.02 0.49 14.95
CA HIS A 211 4.82 1.72 14.19
C HIS A 211 3.67 2.56 14.76
N LEU A 212 2.49 1.97 14.92
CA LEU A 212 1.31 2.67 15.45
C LEU A 212 1.53 3.18 16.88
N LEU A 213 2.16 2.39 17.74
CA LEU A 213 2.50 2.80 19.10
C LEU A 213 3.47 3.99 19.11
N ASN A 214 4.47 4.00 18.22
CA ASN A 214 5.40 5.11 18.10
C ASN A 214 4.70 6.38 17.59
N GLN A 215 3.78 6.26 16.62
CA GLN A 215 2.99 7.40 16.14
C GLN A 215 2.07 7.99 17.22
N GLN A 216 1.46 7.15 18.06
CA GLN A 216 0.65 7.61 19.19
C GLN A 216 1.49 8.42 20.19
N LYS A 217 2.70 7.96 20.52
CA LYS A 217 3.63 8.68 21.41
C LYS A 217 4.06 10.03 20.84
N LEU A 218 4.27 10.12 19.53
CA LEU A 218 4.62 11.37 18.86
C LEU A 218 3.48 12.40 18.87
N LYS A 219 2.22 11.94 18.85
CA LYS A 219 1.03 12.82 18.90
C LYS A 219 0.72 13.37 20.30
N GLN A 220 1.28 12.76 21.34
CA GLN A 220 1.08 13.15 22.75
C GLN A 220 2.15 14.15 23.24
N GLN A 221 3.14 14.48 22.40
CA GLN A 221 4.20 15.47 22.66
C GLN A 221 3.86 16.81 22.01
#